data_AF-A0A9E4W764-F1
#
_entry.id   AF-A0A9E4W764-F1
#
_cell.length_a   1.000
_cell.length_b   1.000
_cell.length_c   1.000
_cell.angle_alpha   90.00
_cell.angle_beta   90.00
_cell.angle_gamma   90.00
#
_symmetry.space_group_name_H-M   'P 1'
#
loop_
_entity.id
_entity.type
_entity.pdbx_description
1 polymer ?
#
loop_
_entity_poly.entity_id
_entity_poly.type
_entity_poly.pdbx_seq_one_letter_code
_entity_poly.pdbx_strand_id
1 'polypeptide(L)'
;LTGASTGSGVFPDGYWWWFRATRVIDTLSGGVSLDYTITEFPMFSYILGDLHPHVTSLPFVVLGLGLSLNVFLSPERLGLRWLRDHALESAAIALFIGSLAFINIWDMPVVAAMFGAAALVKAYGDHGGNLTQAAKGAAVVVIPVLVVAVALFFPFYRDFDAATSGILPLRDVNTRPFLLFLVLGPFILLAVSLLLRQVSRLKRPSDDDSSAAVLVMVVAVTPFLLWVALAFFTTWIDDGATAAFGEIGGRMILVVPGLALVALAGFSAMQRVRLKLDPAMAFPLLLAALAFYLLIGAELFYVVDQFGGGFRRMNTVFKTYYQAWLLLGIVGAYGLYYIWSVRSSVSSSLKLARYLRVGRWTWVGATAFLLLVSFYYPVGAVLDRTGLFQEGHTLDDNTLDGLAFLNGPGENAPGEYAAIQWLRDDTPWGRITEAVGGDYSRFGRVSSSTGLPTVLGWIGHEQQWRTSTSSFQTRENDVQAIYSSADANEVRRLLESYDVRYVYLGSRERDTYGGENLANFTGFLRTAFEQDGVIIFEMLQPNDSAGGRK
;
A
#
# COMPACT_ATOMS: atom_id res chain seq x y z
N LEU A 1 -20.20 9.88 6.12
CA LEU A 1 -21.32 9.09 5.54
C LEU A 1 -22.61 9.92 5.58
N THR A 2 -22.65 11.03 4.85
CA THR A 2 -23.89 11.81 4.62
C THR A 2 -24.01 11.98 3.11
N GLY A 3 -24.90 11.20 2.52
CA GLY A 3 -25.05 11.09 1.08
C GLY A 3 -25.20 9.63 0.66
N ALA A 4 -26.27 8.98 1.08
CA ALA A 4 -26.76 7.82 0.36
C ALA A 4 -27.24 8.34 -1.01
N SER A 5 -26.37 8.30 -2.02
CA SER A 5 -26.79 8.35 -3.41
C SER A 5 -27.53 7.05 -3.68
N THR A 6 -28.82 7.01 -3.36
CA THR A 6 -29.71 5.89 -3.67
C THR A 6 -30.00 5.96 -5.17
N GLY A 7 -29.10 5.42 -5.96
CA GLY A 7 -29.42 5.08 -7.34
C GLY A 7 -30.53 4.05 -7.37
N SER A 8 -31.40 4.11 -8.39
CA SER A 8 -32.45 3.12 -8.61
C SER A 8 -31.93 1.83 -9.26
N GLY A 9 -30.66 1.82 -9.68
CA GLY A 9 -29.97 0.69 -10.30
C GLY A 9 -29.31 -0.28 -9.32
N VAL A 10 -28.77 -1.37 -9.86
CA VAL A 10 -27.99 -2.38 -9.11
C VAL A 10 -26.68 -1.79 -8.57
N PHE A 11 -26.11 -0.79 -9.25
CA PHE A 11 -24.88 -0.10 -8.86
C PHE A 11 -25.16 1.33 -8.39
N PRO A 12 -24.27 1.94 -7.58
CA PRO A 12 -24.50 3.28 -7.05
C PRO A 12 -24.28 4.34 -8.14
N ASP A 13 -25.23 5.26 -8.30
CA ASP A 13 -25.14 6.36 -9.28
C ASP A 13 -24.27 7.55 -8.79
N GLY A 14 -23.77 7.48 -7.56
CA GLY A 14 -22.98 8.55 -6.98
C GLY A 14 -21.60 8.65 -7.64
N TYR A 15 -21.27 9.83 -8.19
CA TYR A 15 -19.94 10.15 -8.71
C TYR A 15 -18.83 9.66 -7.77
N TRP A 16 -17.86 8.88 -8.24
CA TRP A 16 -16.73 8.34 -7.45
C TRP A 16 -17.10 7.35 -6.32
N TRP A 17 -18.22 6.63 -6.42
CA TRP A 17 -18.58 5.60 -5.42
C TRP A 17 -17.49 4.52 -5.27
N TRP A 18 -16.87 4.10 -6.38
CA TRP A 18 -15.82 3.09 -6.40
C TRP A 18 -14.56 3.55 -5.65
N PHE A 19 -14.29 4.86 -5.62
CA PHE A 19 -13.18 5.46 -4.88
C PHE A 19 -13.49 5.58 -3.38
N ARG A 20 -14.73 5.89 -3.03
CA ARG A 20 -15.18 5.93 -1.63
C ARG A 20 -15.18 4.56 -0.96
N ALA A 21 -15.27 3.48 -1.75
CA ALA A 21 -15.28 2.11 -1.23
C ALA A 21 -13.98 1.71 -0.47
N THR A 22 -12.88 2.43 -0.69
CA THR A 22 -11.61 2.21 0.03
C THR A 22 -11.42 3.14 1.23
N ARG A 23 -12.45 3.89 1.65
CA ARG A 23 -12.40 4.86 2.77
C ARG A 23 -13.55 4.62 3.74
N VAL A 24 -13.78 3.36 4.07
CA VAL A 24 -14.95 2.94 4.87
C VAL A 24 -14.66 2.88 6.37
N ILE A 25 -13.38 2.71 6.76
CA ILE A 25 -12.97 2.81 8.16
C ILE A 25 -12.76 4.29 8.48
N ASP A 26 -13.78 4.87 9.11
CA ASP A 26 -13.79 6.25 9.57
C ASP A 26 -14.67 6.39 10.83
N THR A 27 -14.30 7.33 11.69
CA THR A 27 -15.07 7.77 12.85
C THR A 27 -15.42 9.24 12.68
N LEU A 28 -16.72 9.54 12.56
CA LEU A 28 -17.21 10.90 12.35
C LEU A 28 -17.81 11.47 13.64
N SER A 29 -17.47 12.71 13.96
CA SER A 29 -18.10 13.49 15.03
C SER A 29 -18.35 14.92 14.55
N GLY A 30 -19.59 15.40 14.68
CA GLY A 30 -19.96 16.74 14.22
C GLY A 30 -19.73 17.00 12.72
N GLY A 31 -19.74 15.95 11.89
CA GLY A 31 -19.42 16.05 10.46
C GLY A 31 -17.93 16.06 10.12
N VAL A 32 -17.05 16.02 11.13
CA VAL A 32 -15.59 15.98 10.98
C VAL A 32 -15.08 14.56 11.17
N SER A 33 -14.12 14.14 10.35
CA SER A 33 -13.44 12.86 10.52
C SER A 33 -12.40 12.93 11.63
N LEU A 34 -12.52 11.99 12.55
CA LEU A 34 -11.60 11.76 13.67
C LEU A 34 -10.62 10.61 13.40
N ASP A 35 -10.87 9.80 12.38
CA ASP A 35 -10.08 8.61 12.06
C ASP A 35 -10.20 8.24 10.58
N TYR A 36 -9.85 9.17 9.69
CA TYR A 36 -9.86 8.95 8.26
C TYR A 36 -8.76 7.96 7.88
N THR A 37 -9.15 6.82 7.32
CA THR A 37 -8.20 5.81 6.85
C THR A 37 -8.45 5.42 5.41
N ILE A 38 -7.38 4.91 4.78
CA ILE A 38 -7.42 4.35 3.43
C ILE A 38 -7.23 2.84 3.57
N THR A 39 -8.18 2.07 3.04
CA THR A 39 -8.20 0.60 3.02
C THR A 39 -8.27 0.11 1.58
N GLU A 40 -7.21 0.34 0.82
CA GLU A 40 -7.13 -0.16 -0.55
C GLU A 40 -7.01 -1.68 -0.59
N PHE A 41 -7.41 -2.23 -1.73
CA PHE A 41 -7.25 -3.63 -2.09
C PHE A 41 -6.90 -3.73 -3.58
N PRO A 42 -6.27 -4.82 -4.04
CA PRO A 42 -5.64 -4.87 -5.36
C PRO A 42 -6.52 -4.43 -6.53
N MET A 43 -7.79 -4.86 -6.57
CA MET A 43 -8.70 -4.47 -7.66
C MET A 43 -8.93 -2.96 -7.73
N PHE A 44 -9.09 -2.28 -6.59
CA PHE A 44 -9.20 -0.82 -6.59
C PHE A 44 -7.94 -0.19 -7.17
N SER A 45 -6.75 -0.61 -6.72
CA SER A 45 -5.50 -0.01 -7.15
C SER A 45 -5.24 -0.23 -8.66
N TYR A 46 -5.59 -1.41 -9.20
CA TYR A 46 -5.50 -1.66 -10.64
C TYR A 46 -6.49 -0.83 -11.46
N ILE A 47 -7.72 -0.62 -10.96
CA ILE A 47 -8.72 0.22 -11.61
C ILE A 47 -8.34 1.70 -11.56
N LEU A 48 -7.76 2.14 -10.44
CA LEU A 48 -7.26 3.50 -10.28
C LEU A 48 -6.13 3.78 -11.29
N GLY A 49 -5.37 2.76 -11.70
CA GLY A 49 -4.27 2.87 -12.65
C GLY A 49 -3.03 3.53 -12.06
N ASP A 50 -2.95 3.59 -10.73
CA ASP A 50 -1.89 4.27 -10.01
C ASP A 50 -0.83 3.26 -9.56
N LEU A 51 0.36 3.37 -10.13
CA LEU A 51 1.52 2.51 -9.86
C LEU A 51 2.20 2.87 -8.53
N HIS A 52 1.42 3.04 -7.48
CA HIS A 52 1.93 3.27 -6.14
C HIS A 52 2.93 2.17 -5.73
N PRO A 53 3.90 2.52 -4.86
CA PRO A 53 4.90 1.59 -4.31
C PRO A 53 4.36 0.24 -3.84
N HIS A 54 3.22 0.21 -3.13
CA HIS A 54 2.64 -1.03 -2.57
C HIS A 54 1.95 -1.91 -3.63
N VAL A 55 1.59 -1.33 -4.77
CA VAL A 55 1.00 -2.05 -5.90
C VAL A 55 2.11 -2.66 -6.74
N THR A 56 3.13 -1.86 -7.06
CA THR A 56 4.30 -2.29 -7.83
C THR A 56 5.15 -3.32 -7.08
N SER A 57 5.11 -3.32 -5.74
CA SER A 57 5.79 -4.31 -4.91
C SER A 57 5.12 -5.68 -4.86
N LEU A 58 3.84 -5.82 -5.25
CA LEU A 58 3.08 -7.09 -5.11
C LEU A 58 3.82 -8.32 -5.66
N PRO A 59 4.38 -8.30 -6.89
CA PRO A 59 5.12 -9.45 -7.42
C PRO A 59 6.35 -9.80 -6.59
N PHE A 60 7.04 -8.79 -6.05
CA PHE A 60 8.23 -8.96 -5.23
C PHE A 60 7.89 -9.54 -3.84
N VAL A 61 6.78 -9.11 -3.24
CA VAL A 61 6.28 -9.67 -1.99
C VAL A 61 5.92 -11.13 -2.17
N VAL A 62 5.15 -11.48 -3.22
CA VAL A 62 4.78 -12.87 -3.51
C VAL A 62 6.02 -13.74 -3.75
N LEU A 63 7.02 -13.22 -4.46
CA LEU A 63 8.29 -13.92 -4.66
C LEU A 63 9.05 -14.11 -3.34
N GLY A 64 9.13 -13.08 -2.48
CA GLY A 64 9.75 -13.17 -1.17
C GLY A 64 9.06 -14.20 -0.24
N LEU A 65 7.73 -14.29 -0.30
CA LEU A 65 6.97 -15.34 0.38
C LEU A 65 7.27 -16.73 -0.21
N GLY A 66 7.38 -16.85 -1.54
CA GLY A 66 7.76 -18.10 -2.21
C GLY A 66 9.16 -18.58 -1.86
N LEU A 67 10.13 -17.68 -1.75
CA LEU A 67 11.48 -18.00 -1.30
C LEU A 67 11.52 -18.37 0.19
N SER A 68 10.73 -17.70 1.02
CA SER A 68 10.56 -18.07 2.43
C SER A 68 9.96 -19.48 2.57
N LEU A 69 9.00 -19.83 1.70
CA LEU A 69 8.46 -21.18 1.60
C LEU A 69 9.51 -22.19 1.14
N ASN A 70 10.39 -21.82 0.20
CA ASN A 70 11.46 -22.70 -0.26
C ASN A 70 12.41 -23.07 0.89
N VAL A 71 12.83 -22.10 1.69
CA VAL A 71 13.65 -22.33 2.90
C VAL A 71 12.90 -23.18 3.93
N PHE A 72 11.60 -22.95 4.11
CA PHE A 72 10.75 -23.76 4.98
C PHE A 72 10.62 -25.22 4.52
N LEU A 73 10.61 -25.47 3.21
CA LEU A 73 10.50 -26.81 2.63
C LEU A 73 11.85 -27.51 2.46
N SER A 74 12.97 -26.83 2.73
CA SER A 74 14.31 -27.40 2.58
C SER A 74 14.46 -28.70 3.40
N PRO A 75 14.87 -29.82 2.76
CA PRO A 75 15.10 -31.09 3.44
C PRO A 75 16.34 -31.05 4.34
N GLU A 76 17.26 -30.12 4.07
CA GLU A 76 18.47 -29.94 4.85
C GLU A 76 18.20 -29.10 6.09
N ARG A 77 18.91 -29.41 7.19
CA ARG A 77 18.80 -28.63 8.43
C ARG A 77 19.44 -27.25 8.25
N LEU A 78 18.78 -26.22 8.76
CA LEU A 78 19.35 -24.87 8.72
C LEU A 78 20.60 -24.76 9.60
N GLY A 79 21.56 -24.00 9.10
CA GLY A 79 22.84 -23.75 9.75
C GLY A 79 23.90 -23.41 8.71
N LEU A 80 25.17 -23.44 9.13
CA LEU A 80 26.29 -23.01 8.30
C LEU A 80 26.44 -23.84 7.02
N ARG A 81 26.17 -25.16 7.12
CA ARG A 81 26.21 -26.05 5.96
C ARG A 81 25.15 -25.67 4.93
N TRP A 82 23.89 -25.47 5.37
CA TRP A 82 22.82 -25.05 4.48
C TRP A 82 23.17 -23.73 3.78
N LEU A 83 23.63 -22.73 4.54
CA LEU A 83 24.00 -21.42 4.00
C LEU A 83 25.11 -21.51 2.95
N ARG A 84 26.11 -22.37 3.18
CA ARG A 84 27.21 -22.60 2.23
C ARG A 84 26.71 -23.32 0.98
N ASP A 85 25.93 -24.38 1.16
CA ASP A 85 25.47 -25.24 0.06
C ASP A 85 24.38 -24.53 -0.78
N HIS A 86 23.68 -23.53 -0.21
CA HIS A 86 22.62 -22.73 -0.83
C HIS A 86 22.99 -21.23 -0.92
N ALA A 87 24.26 -20.92 -1.19
CA ALA A 87 24.76 -19.54 -1.22
C ALA A 87 24.04 -18.67 -2.27
N LEU A 88 23.76 -19.21 -3.46
CA LEU A 88 23.05 -18.48 -4.52
C LEU A 88 21.60 -18.17 -4.13
N GLU A 89 20.91 -19.14 -3.53
CA GLU A 89 19.55 -18.95 -3.01
C GLU A 89 19.55 -17.89 -1.91
N SER A 90 20.52 -17.95 -0.99
CA SER A 90 20.67 -16.98 0.11
C SER A 90 20.95 -15.57 -0.43
N ALA A 91 21.77 -15.44 -1.47
CA ALA A 91 22.03 -14.17 -2.14
C ALA A 91 20.78 -13.64 -2.87
N ALA A 92 20.00 -14.51 -3.51
CA ALA A 92 18.74 -14.13 -4.14
C ALA A 92 17.73 -13.63 -3.09
N ILE A 93 17.56 -14.35 -1.98
CA ILE A 93 16.70 -13.91 -0.87
C ILE A 93 17.14 -12.54 -0.35
N ALA A 94 18.45 -12.35 -0.15
CA ALA A 94 18.99 -11.08 0.31
C ALA A 94 18.69 -9.94 -0.67
N LEU A 95 18.89 -10.16 -1.97
CA LEU A 95 18.58 -9.19 -3.02
C LEU A 95 17.09 -8.82 -3.02
N PHE A 96 16.19 -9.80 -2.93
CA PHE A 96 14.74 -9.54 -2.95
C PHE A 96 14.24 -8.84 -1.69
N ILE A 97 14.67 -9.27 -0.50
CA ILE A 97 14.31 -8.58 0.75
C ILE A 97 14.86 -7.15 0.73
N GLY A 98 16.10 -6.95 0.27
CA GLY A 98 16.70 -5.63 0.13
C GLY A 98 15.95 -4.75 -0.87
N SER A 99 15.55 -5.29 -2.02
CA SER A 99 14.84 -4.52 -3.06
C SER A 99 13.48 -4.02 -2.59
N LEU A 100 12.82 -4.75 -1.69
CA LEU A 100 11.56 -4.30 -1.11
C LEU A 100 11.74 -2.98 -0.35
N ALA A 101 12.88 -2.73 0.29
CA ALA A 101 13.08 -1.46 0.97
C ALA A 101 13.11 -0.25 0.02
N PHE A 102 13.70 -0.45 -1.15
CA PHE A 102 13.76 0.54 -2.22
C PHE A 102 12.39 0.72 -2.91
N ILE A 103 11.68 -0.37 -3.21
CA ILE A 103 10.39 -0.34 -3.90
C ILE A 103 9.29 0.20 -2.97
N ASN A 104 9.14 -0.39 -1.79
CA ASN A 104 8.18 -0.01 -0.76
C ASN A 104 8.69 -0.42 0.63
N ILE A 105 9.27 0.53 1.36
CA ILE A 105 9.95 0.29 2.64
C ILE A 105 9.11 -0.46 3.69
N TRP A 106 7.78 -0.37 3.61
CA TRP A 106 6.84 -1.07 4.49
C TRP A 106 6.80 -2.59 4.27
N ASP A 107 7.13 -3.09 3.09
CA ASP A 107 7.09 -4.53 2.76
C ASP A 107 8.32 -5.28 3.25
N MET A 108 9.47 -4.62 3.31
CA MET A 108 10.73 -5.21 3.77
C MET A 108 10.61 -5.84 5.17
N PRO A 109 10.12 -5.15 6.23
CA PRO A 109 10.00 -5.76 7.55
C PRO A 109 9.01 -6.93 7.59
N VAL A 110 7.95 -6.89 6.77
CA VAL A 110 6.95 -7.98 6.70
C VAL A 110 7.55 -9.24 6.09
N VAL A 111 8.24 -9.11 4.96
CA VAL A 111 8.87 -10.25 4.29
C VAL A 111 10.07 -10.76 5.11
N ALA A 112 10.87 -9.87 5.72
CA ALA A 112 11.95 -10.27 6.62
C ALA A 112 11.43 -11.02 7.87
N ALA A 113 10.34 -10.55 8.48
CA ALA A 113 9.70 -11.23 9.60
C ALA A 113 9.15 -12.60 9.19
N MET A 114 8.52 -12.71 8.01
CA MET A 114 8.03 -13.99 7.49
C MET A 114 9.17 -14.97 7.20
N PHE A 115 10.26 -14.50 6.59
CA PHE A 115 11.46 -15.30 6.34
C PHE A 115 12.08 -15.81 7.65
N GLY A 116 12.24 -14.93 8.65
CA GLY A 116 12.74 -15.30 9.97
C GLY A 116 11.84 -16.29 10.70
N ALA A 117 10.52 -16.08 10.67
CA ALA A 117 9.55 -16.98 11.27
C ALA A 117 9.54 -18.36 10.58
N ALA A 118 9.56 -18.40 9.25
CA ALA A 118 9.64 -19.63 8.47
C ALA A 118 10.91 -20.42 8.81
N ALA A 119 12.07 -19.75 8.83
CA ALA A 119 13.34 -20.37 9.21
C ALA A 119 13.32 -20.91 10.65
N LEU A 120 12.80 -20.14 11.61
CA LEU A 120 12.71 -20.55 13.01
C LEU A 120 11.80 -21.76 13.21
N VAL A 121 10.59 -21.74 12.63
CA VAL A 121 9.63 -22.85 12.76
C VAL A 121 10.18 -24.10 12.07
N LYS A 122 10.78 -23.97 10.88
CA LYS A 122 11.44 -25.11 10.22
C LYS A 122 12.56 -25.69 11.10
N ALA A 123 13.47 -24.86 11.61
CA ALA A 123 14.54 -25.30 12.49
C ALA A 123 14.01 -25.93 13.80
N TYR A 124 12.87 -25.45 14.32
CA TYR A 124 12.20 -26.05 15.48
C TYR A 124 11.77 -27.49 15.22
N GLY A 125 11.22 -27.76 14.04
CA GLY A 125 10.93 -29.13 13.59
C GLY A 125 12.19 -29.99 13.43
N ASP A 126 13.23 -29.46 12.78
CA ASP A 126 14.49 -30.17 12.53
C ASP A 126 15.21 -30.62 13.81
N HIS A 127 15.08 -29.82 14.87
CA HIS A 127 15.66 -30.06 16.18
C HIS A 127 14.68 -30.68 17.18
N GLY A 128 13.57 -31.25 16.71
CA GLY A 128 12.64 -32.01 17.56
C GLY A 128 12.00 -31.19 18.68
N GLY A 129 11.84 -29.88 18.48
CA GLY A 129 11.27 -28.97 19.49
C GLY A 129 12.29 -28.30 20.41
N ASN A 130 13.59 -28.47 20.17
CA ASN A 130 14.59 -27.70 20.92
C ASN A 130 14.70 -26.26 20.39
N LEU A 131 13.99 -25.33 21.04
CA LEU A 131 13.94 -23.93 20.61
C LEU A 131 15.32 -23.25 20.60
N THR A 132 16.22 -23.60 21.53
CA THR A 132 17.55 -22.97 21.59
C THR A 132 18.39 -23.36 20.37
N GLN A 133 18.38 -24.63 19.99
CA GLN A 133 19.10 -25.09 18.79
C GLN A 133 18.44 -24.57 17.52
N ALA A 134 17.11 -24.53 17.49
CA ALA A 134 16.35 -23.95 16.38
C ALA A 134 16.69 -22.47 16.15
N ALA A 135 16.73 -21.66 17.22
CA ALA A 135 17.09 -20.26 17.16
C ALA A 135 18.52 -20.06 16.65
N LYS A 136 19.47 -20.88 17.10
CA LYS A 136 20.85 -20.85 16.59
C LYS A 136 20.92 -21.19 15.10
N GLY A 137 20.28 -22.30 14.68
CA GLY A 137 20.27 -22.74 13.28
C GLY A 137 19.63 -21.71 12.35
N ALA A 138 18.49 -21.15 12.75
CA ALA A 138 17.81 -20.09 12.01
C ALA A 138 18.64 -18.80 11.98
N ALA A 139 19.20 -18.35 13.10
CA ALA A 139 20.00 -17.11 13.17
C ALA A 139 21.24 -17.17 12.27
N VAL A 140 21.91 -18.32 12.17
CA VAL A 140 23.07 -18.53 11.29
C VAL A 140 22.72 -18.31 9.82
N VAL A 141 21.47 -18.52 9.42
CA VAL A 141 21.01 -18.30 8.04
C VAL A 141 20.40 -16.90 7.88
N VAL A 142 19.48 -16.53 8.77
CA VAL A 142 18.67 -15.31 8.66
C VAL A 142 19.53 -14.05 8.81
N ILE A 143 20.43 -14.01 9.81
CA ILE A 143 21.22 -12.81 10.08
C ILE A 143 22.13 -12.45 8.90
N PRO A 144 22.96 -13.36 8.35
CA PRO A 144 23.78 -13.03 7.19
C PRO A 144 22.96 -12.57 5.98
N VAL A 145 21.83 -13.23 5.71
CA VAL A 145 20.95 -12.87 4.59
C VAL A 145 20.40 -11.46 4.77
N LEU A 146 19.90 -11.10 5.96
CA LEU A 146 19.39 -9.74 6.22
C LEU A 146 20.50 -8.68 6.23
N VAL A 147 21.70 -9.01 6.73
CA VAL A 147 22.87 -8.11 6.66
C VAL A 147 23.25 -7.83 5.20
N VAL A 148 23.29 -8.87 4.35
CA VAL A 148 23.55 -8.70 2.92
C VAL A 148 22.42 -7.91 2.24
N ALA A 149 21.15 -8.16 2.61
CA ALA A 149 20.01 -7.42 2.08
C ALA A 149 20.14 -5.91 2.33
N VAL A 150 20.50 -5.52 3.56
CA VAL A 150 20.73 -4.11 3.91
C VAL A 150 21.98 -3.56 3.21
N ALA A 151 23.07 -4.34 3.14
CA ALA A 151 24.32 -3.90 2.52
C ALA A 151 24.17 -3.64 1.02
N LEU A 152 23.42 -4.47 0.29
CA LEU A 152 23.17 -4.31 -1.15
C LEU A 152 22.43 -3.01 -1.47
N PHE A 153 21.58 -2.52 -0.56
CA PHE A 153 20.79 -1.31 -0.73
C PHE A 153 21.29 -0.14 0.14
N PHE A 154 22.49 -0.25 0.71
CA PHE A 154 23.10 0.83 1.49
C PHE A 154 23.19 2.18 0.77
N PRO A 155 23.51 2.26 -0.55
CA PRO A 155 23.50 3.52 -1.26
C PRO A 155 22.14 4.24 -1.20
N PHE A 156 21.03 3.49 -1.27
CA PHE A 156 19.70 4.07 -1.09
C PHE A 156 19.49 4.58 0.33
N TYR A 157 19.79 3.77 1.35
CA TYR A 157 19.59 4.17 2.76
C TYR A 157 20.43 5.38 3.19
N ARG A 158 21.59 5.58 2.57
CA ARG A 158 22.48 6.70 2.87
C ARG A 158 21.84 8.05 2.58
N ASP A 159 21.13 8.15 1.47
CA ASP A 159 20.55 9.39 0.96
C ASP A 159 19.02 9.42 1.13
N PHE A 160 18.43 8.35 1.68
CA PHE A 160 17.00 8.26 1.95
C PHE A 160 16.62 9.19 3.10
N ASP A 161 15.70 10.10 2.81
CA ASP A 161 15.14 11.06 3.75
C ASP A 161 13.65 10.79 3.94
N ALA A 162 13.26 10.43 5.17
CA ALA A 162 11.88 10.10 5.49
C ALA A 162 11.26 11.15 6.42
N ALA A 163 10.12 11.71 6.00
CA ALA A 163 9.31 12.61 6.83
C ALA A 163 8.51 11.83 7.91
N THR A 164 9.20 10.99 8.70
CA THR A 164 8.61 10.21 9.79
C THR A 164 9.38 10.43 11.09
N SER A 165 8.68 10.59 12.22
CA SER A 165 9.30 10.92 13.51
C SER A 165 9.26 9.78 14.55
N GLY A 166 8.67 8.63 14.23
CA GLY A 166 8.70 7.43 15.06
C GLY A 166 7.40 6.63 15.05
N ILE A 167 7.21 5.78 16.05
CA ILE A 167 6.01 4.96 16.26
C ILE A 167 5.41 5.35 17.61
N LEU A 168 4.12 5.70 17.63
CA LEU A 168 3.39 6.08 18.84
C LEU A 168 2.20 5.16 19.12
N PRO A 169 1.78 5.02 20.40
CA PRO A 169 0.53 4.33 20.72
C PRO A 169 -0.64 5.09 20.12
N LEU A 170 -1.52 4.37 19.43
CA LEU A 170 -2.80 4.90 18.98
C LEU A 170 -3.72 5.06 20.19
N ARG A 171 -4.44 6.19 20.27
CA ARG A 171 -5.37 6.56 21.36
C ARG A 171 -6.68 7.10 20.77
N ASP A 172 -7.73 7.18 21.59
CA ASP A 172 -9.02 7.87 21.38
C ASP A 172 -9.97 7.18 20.38
N VAL A 173 -9.46 6.74 19.24
CA VAL A 173 -10.23 6.16 18.14
C VAL A 173 -9.92 4.68 17.98
N ASN A 174 -10.97 3.92 17.67
CA ASN A 174 -10.92 2.47 17.48
C ASN A 174 -11.65 2.09 16.20
N THR A 175 -11.11 1.13 15.45
CA THR A 175 -11.84 0.53 14.33
C THR A 175 -13.09 -0.15 14.88
N ARG A 176 -14.26 0.22 14.34
CA ARG A 176 -15.51 -0.48 14.65
C ARG A 176 -15.47 -1.86 14.00
N PRO A 177 -15.75 -2.96 14.71
CA PRO A 177 -15.65 -4.32 14.16
C PRO A 177 -16.40 -4.50 12.85
N PHE A 178 -17.61 -3.94 12.74
CA PHE A 178 -18.40 -4.01 11.51
C PHE A 178 -17.65 -3.45 10.28
N LEU A 179 -16.91 -2.35 10.44
CA LEU A 179 -16.15 -1.74 9.33
C LEU A 179 -14.94 -2.60 8.94
N LEU A 180 -14.27 -3.21 9.93
CA LEU A 180 -13.20 -4.19 9.66
C LEU A 180 -13.75 -5.38 8.85
N PHE A 181 -14.90 -5.93 9.26
CA PHE A 181 -15.53 -7.05 8.55
C PHE A 181 -16.09 -6.64 7.19
N LEU A 182 -16.46 -5.38 6.98
CA LEU A 182 -16.86 -4.88 5.67
C LEU A 182 -15.70 -4.95 4.67
N VAL A 183 -14.48 -4.64 5.12
CA VAL A 183 -13.26 -4.68 4.29
C VAL A 183 -12.74 -6.11 4.18
N LEU A 184 -12.46 -6.78 5.30
CA LEU A 184 -11.70 -8.04 5.35
C LEU A 184 -12.55 -9.29 5.64
N GLY A 185 -13.88 -9.16 5.72
CA GLY A 185 -14.78 -10.19 6.22
C GLY A 185 -14.64 -11.57 5.58
N PRO A 186 -14.68 -11.72 4.24
CA PRO A 186 -14.51 -13.00 3.58
C PRO A 186 -13.18 -13.68 3.93
N PHE A 187 -12.10 -12.89 3.98
CA PHE A 187 -10.76 -13.40 4.30
C PHE A 187 -10.62 -13.80 5.77
N ILE A 188 -11.15 -12.98 6.69
CA ILE A 188 -11.20 -13.32 8.13
C ILE A 188 -12.01 -14.58 8.33
N LEU A 189 -13.17 -14.72 7.67
CA LEU A 189 -13.99 -15.93 7.75
C LEU A 189 -13.20 -17.16 7.31
N LEU A 190 -12.54 -17.12 6.15
CA LEU A 190 -11.76 -18.25 5.65
C LEU A 190 -10.58 -18.60 6.56
N ALA A 191 -9.82 -17.60 7.01
CA ALA A 191 -8.67 -17.80 7.88
C ALA A 191 -9.07 -18.35 9.26
N VAL A 192 -10.11 -17.77 9.89
CA VAL A 192 -10.65 -18.28 11.17
C VAL A 192 -11.22 -19.69 11.00
N SER A 193 -11.90 -19.98 9.89
CA SER A 193 -12.43 -21.32 9.61
C SER A 193 -11.30 -22.35 9.48
N LEU A 194 -10.21 -22.00 8.80
CA LEU A 194 -9.01 -22.83 8.73
C LEU A 194 -8.43 -23.06 10.13
N LEU A 195 -8.24 -22.00 10.92
CA LEU A 195 -7.68 -22.06 12.27
C LEU A 195 -8.51 -22.92 13.22
N LEU A 196 -9.84 -22.79 13.19
CA LEU A 196 -10.73 -23.60 14.02
C LEU A 196 -10.75 -25.06 13.54
N ARG A 197 -10.80 -25.29 12.23
CA ARG A 197 -10.86 -26.65 11.67
C ARG A 197 -9.61 -27.45 12.01
N GLN A 198 -8.44 -26.82 11.92
CA GLN A 198 -7.16 -27.49 12.09
C GLN A 198 -6.86 -27.87 13.56
N VAL A 199 -7.46 -27.19 14.55
CA VAL A 199 -7.32 -27.48 16.00
C VAL A 199 -7.65 -28.93 16.31
N SER A 200 -8.69 -29.49 15.68
CA SER A 200 -9.11 -30.89 15.90
C SER A 200 -8.06 -31.94 15.54
N ARG A 201 -6.99 -31.55 14.82
CA ARG A 201 -5.87 -32.42 14.43
C ARG A 201 -4.60 -32.19 15.24
N LEU A 202 -4.60 -31.21 16.14
CA LEU A 202 -3.50 -30.98 17.06
C LEU A 202 -3.50 -32.05 18.15
N LYS A 203 -2.34 -32.23 18.78
CA LYS A 203 -2.22 -33.08 19.98
C LYS A 203 -2.37 -32.20 21.22
N ARG A 204 -2.79 -32.81 22.32
CA ARG A 204 -2.80 -32.10 23.62
C ARG A 204 -1.37 -31.62 23.90
N PRO A 205 -1.17 -30.34 24.25
CA PRO A 205 0.15 -29.82 24.58
C PRO A 205 0.81 -30.65 25.68
N SER A 206 2.11 -30.89 25.54
CA SER A 206 2.96 -31.49 26.58
C SER A 206 4.01 -30.49 27.08
N ASP A 207 4.78 -30.86 28.09
CA ASP A 207 5.88 -30.03 28.61
C ASP A 207 6.92 -29.70 27.54
N ASP A 208 7.09 -30.56 26.53
CA ASP A 208 7.96 -30.32 25.37
C ASP A 208 7.49 -29.14 24.50
N ASP A 209 6.20 -28.76 24.57
CA ASP A 209 5.64 -27.63 23.85
C ASP A 209 5.78 -26.31 24.62
N SER A 210 6.25 -26.34 25.88
CA SER A 210 6.33 -25.16 26.76
C SER A 210 7.16 -24.02 26.15
N SER A 211 8.33 -24.33 25.58
CA SER A 211 9.20 -23.32 24.98
C SER A 211 8.53 -22.62 23.78
N ALA A 212 7.81 -23.37 22.94
CA ALA A 212 7.04 -22.82 21.83
C ALA A 212 5.86 -21.98 22.34
N ALA A 213 5.13 -22.46 23.35
CA ALA A 213 4.01 -21.73 23.94
C ALA A 213 4.48 -20.39 24.52
N VAL A 214 5.57 -20.38 25.30
CA VAL A 214 6.14 -19.15 25.87
C VAL A 214 6.57 -18.19 24.78
N LEU A 215 7.33 -18.65 23.77
CA LEU A 215 7.76 -17.80 22.65
C LEU A 215 6.55 -17.17 21.94
N VAL A 216 5.55 -17.97 21.59
CA VAL A 216 4.36 -17.50 20.88
C VAL A 216 3.58 -16.50 21.72
N MET A 217 3.43 -16.75 23.03
CA MET A 217 2.77 -15.82 23.94
C MET A 217 3.55 -14.50 24.07
N VAL A 218 4.88 -14.54 24.17
CA VAL A 218 5.72 -13.34 24.17
C VAL A 218 5.52 -12.55 22.89
N VAL A 219 5.64 -13.18 21.72
CA VAL A 219 5.48 -12.49 20.42
C VAL A 219 4.08 -11.89 20.27
N ALA A 220 3.03 -12.63 20.63
CA ALA A 220 1.65 -12.17 20.50
C ALA A 220 1.29 -11.07 21.51
N VAL A 221 1.67 -11.21 22.78
CA VAL A 221 1.15 -10.36 23.87
C VAL A 221 2.04 -9.15 24.17
N THR A 222 3.35 -9.22 23.92
CA THR A 222 4.27 -8.10 24.25
C THR A 222 3.88 -6.76 23.62
N PRO A 223 3.52 -6.65 22.32
CA PRO A 223 3.11 -5.36 21.75
C PRO A 223 1.89 -4.78 22.45
N PHE A 224 0.96 -5.63 22.85
CA PHE A 224 -0.23 -5.20 23.58
C PHE A 224 0.10 -4.72 24.98
N LEU A 225 0.99 -5.41 25.71
CA LEU A 225 1.43 -4.94 27.03
C LEU A 225 2.22 -3.63 26.94
N LEU A 226 3.06 -3.47 25.92
CA LEU A 226 3.75 -2.21 25.65
C LEU A 226 2.77 -1.10 25.35
N TRP A 227 1.77 -1.36 24.50
CA TRP A 227 0.71 -0.41 24.21
C TRP A 227 -0.09 -0.05 25.46
N VAL A 228 -0.52 -1.04 26.25
CA VAL A 228 -1.26 -0.82 27.51
C VAL A 228 -0.45 0.06 28.43
N ALA A 229 0.84 -0.21 28.63
CA ALA A 229 1.69 0.63 29.47
C ALA A 229 1.71 2.08 28.94
N LEU A 230 2.07 2.27 27.67
CA LEU A 230 2.21 3.60 27.08
C LEU A 230 0.89 4.37 27.06
N ALA A 231 -0.16 3.79 26.48
CA ALA A 231 -1.48 4.40 26.35
C ALA A 231 -2.10 4.69 27.71
N PHE A 232 -2.02 3.76 28.67
CA PHE A 232 -2.54 3.96 30.01
C PHE A 232 -1.83 5.12 30.71
N PHE A 233 -0.50 5.15 30.70
CA PHE A 233 0.24 6.23 31.36
C PHE A 233 -0.08 7.58 30.72
N THR A 234 -0.11 7.67 29.38
CA THR A 234 -0.42 8.93 28.70
C THR A 234 -1.85 9.40 28.97
N THR A 235 -2.86 8.52 28.83
CA THR A 235 -4.27 8.89 29.04
C THR A 235 -4.57 9.12 30.53
N TRP A 236 -3.88 8.43 31.44
CA TRP A 236 -4.04 8.67 32.88
C TRP A 236 -3.55 10.07 33.27
N ILE A 237 -2.41 10.50 32.71
CA ILE A 237 -1.85 11.84 32.93
C ILE A 237 -2.75 12.92 32.31
N ASP A 238 -3.22 12.70 31.08
CA ASP A 238 -3.99 13.68 30.33
C ASP A 238 -5.45 13.79 30.83
N ASP A 239 -6.11 12.66 31.06
CA ASP A 239 -7.58 12.55 31.20
C ASP A 239 -8.05 11.80 32.46
N GLY A 240 -7.13 11.27 33.27
CA GLY A 240 -7.42 10.55 34.51
C GLY A 240 -7.69 9.05 34.35
N ALA A 241 -7.83 8.36 35.49
CA ALA A 241 -7.77 6.90 35.54
C ALA A 241 -8.95 6.23 34.83
N THR A 242 -10.16 6.78 34.97
CA THR A 242 -11.38 6.23 34.34
C THR A 242 -11.26 6.24 32.82
N ALA A 243 -10.73 7.31 32.23
CA ALA A 243 -10.49 7.41 30.79
C ALA A 243 -9.45 6.38 30.34
N ALA A 244 -8.36 6.23 31.09
CA ALA A 244 -7.31 5.26 30.78
C ALA A 244 -7.82 3.80 30.79
N PHE A 245 -8.67 3.43 31.75
CA PHE A 245 -9.32 2.11 31.75
C PHE A 245 -10.32 1.95 30.61
N GLY A 246 -11.05 3.01 30.25
CA GLY A 246 -11.95 3.03 29.10
C GLY A 246 -11.23 2.79 27.76
N GLU A 247 -10.08 3.46 27.56
CA GLU A 247 -9.22 3.30 26.37
C GLU A 247 -8.77 1.84 26.22
N ILE A 248 -8.27 1.23 27.31
CA ILE A 248 -7.89 -0.18 27.32
C ILE A 248 -9.09 -1.06 26.96
N GLY A 249 -10.24 -0.87 27.63
CA GLY A 249 -11.43 -1.68 27.44
C GLY A 249 -11.97 -1.64 26.01
N GLY A 250 -11.98 -0.47 25.38
CA GLY A 250 -12.43 -0.29 24.00
C GLY A 250 -11.59 -1.09 22.99
N ARG A 251 -10.27 -1.15 23.19
CA ARG A 251 -9.35 -1.85 22.28
C ARG A 251 -9.47 -3.38 22.36
N MET A 252 -9.86 -3.91 23.51
CA MET A 252 -9.90 -5.37 23.73
C MET A 252 -10.79 -6.11 22.73
N ILE A 253 -11.84 -5.47 22.22
CA ILE A 253 -12.85 -6.08 21.35
C ILE A 253 -12.23 -6.68 20.08
N LEU A 254 -11.24 -6.00 19.50
CA LEU A 254 -10.53 -6.48 18.31
C LEU A 254 -9.18 -7.09 18.66
N VAL A 255 -8.45 -6.46 19.59
CA VAL A 255 -7.07 -6.84 19.90
C VAL A 255 -6.99 -8.22 20.52
N VAL A 256 -7.79 -8.54 21.55
CA VAL A 256 -7.67 -9.83 22.25
C VAL A 256 -8.03 -11.01 21.33
N PRO A 257 -9.16 -10.99 20.60
CA PRO A 257 -9.44 -12.06 19.63
C PRO A 257 -8.37 -12.16 18.55
N GLY A 258 -7.88 -11.04 18.01
CA GLY A 258 -6.82 -11.06 17.00
C GLY A 258 -5.53 -11.70 17.52
N LEU A 259 -5.07 -11.32 18.71
CA LEU A 259 -3.88 -11.91 19.34
C LEU A 259 -4.08 -13.38 19.70
N ALA A 260 -5.29 -13.78 20.08
CA ALA A 260 -5.60 -15.20 20.28
C ALA A 260 -5.50 -16.00 18.98
N LEU A 261 -5.90 -15.43 17.84
CA LEU A 261 -5.72 -16.04 16.52
C LEU A 261 -4.24 -16.13 16.13
N VAL A 262 -3.44 -15.08 16.39
CA VAL A 262 -1.98 -15.09 16.20
C VAL A 262 -1.35 -16.20 17.03
N ALA A 263 -1.67 -16.27 18.33
CA ALA A 263 -1.12 -17.26 19.23
C ALA A 263 -1.53 -18.69 18.83
N LEU A 264 -2.81 -18.89 18.48
CA LEU A 264 -3.29 -20.18 18.01
C LEU A 264 -2.56 -20.62 16.73
N ALA A 265 -2.42 -19.72 15.76
CA ALA A 265 -1.77 -20.01 14.49
C ALA A 265 -0.27 -20.35 14.67
N GLY A 266 0.46 -19.51 15.42
CA GLY A 266 1.89 -19.70 15.70
C GLY A 266 2.17 -20.98 16.50
N PHE A 267 1.40 -21.24 17.55
CA PHE A 267 1.53 -22.47 18.33
C PHE A 267 1.21 -23.72 17.50
N SER A 268 0.15 -23.65 16.68
CA SER A 268 -0.22 -24.74 15.78
C SER A 268 0.88 -25.04 14.76
N ALA A 269 1.52 -24.02 14.19
CA ALA A 269 2.64 -24.18 13.26
C ALA A 269 3.81 -24.91 13.94
N MET A 270 4.21 -24.46 15.13
CA MET A 270 5.31 -25.04 15.91
C MET A 270 5.05 -26.49 16.32
N GLN A 271 3.84 -26.80 16.81
CA GLN A 271 3.50 -28.17 17.20
C GLN A 271 3.48 -29.12 15.99
N ARG A 272 3.00 -28.66 14.84
CA ARG A 272 2.92 -29.47 13.61
C ARG A 272 4.27 -29.86 13.07
N VAL A 273 5.23 -28.94 13.03
CA VAL A 273 6.59 -29.26 12.57
C VAL A 273 7.32 -30.17 13.55
N ARG A 274 7.15 -29.95 14.87
CA ARG A 274 7.76 -30.80 15.92
C ARG A 274 7.26 -32.24 15.84
N LEU A 275 5.95 -32.41 15.74
CA LEU A 275 5.29 -33.73 15.75
C LEU A 275 5.10 -34.31 14.34
N LYS A 276 5.59 -33.64 13.29
CA LYS A 276 5.42 -34.01 11.87
C LYS A 276 3.96 -34.21 11.46
N LEU A 277 3.06 -33.40 11.99
CA LEU A 277 1.62 -33.45 11.74
C LEU A 277 1.24 -32.56 10.56
N ASP A 278 1.29 -33.10 9.35
CA ASP A 278 1.03 -32.34 8.12
C ASP A 278 1.83 -31.02 8.08
N PRO A 279 3.18 -31.09 8.03
CA PRO A 279 4.06 -29.92 8.21
C PRO A 279 3.81 -28.80 7.19
N ALA A 280 3.29 -29.14 6.00
CA ALA A 280 2.94 -28.18 4.96
C ALA A 280 1.93 -27.12 5.44
N MET A 281 1.06 -27.48 6.39
CA MET A 281 0.10 -26.57 7.02
C MET A 281 0.75 -25.45 7.84
N ALA A 282 1.97 -25.64 8.34
CA ALA A 282 2.60 -24.66 9.21
C ALA A 282 2.87 -23.33 8.49
N PHE A 283 3.21 -23.35 7.20
CA PHE A 283 3.48 -22.12 6.45
C PHE A 283 2.24 -21.24 6.25
N PRO A 284 1.07 -21.75 5.79
CA PRO A 284 -0.18 -20.98 5.80
C PRO A 284 -0.58 -20.46 7.19
N LEU A 285 -0.29 -21.20 8.26
CA LEU A 285 -0.54 -20.73 9.63
C LEU A 285 0.36 -19.55 10.02
N LEU A 286 1.63 -19.54 9.59
CA LEU A 286 2.51 -18.40 9.78
C LEU A 286 2.05 -17.16 9.00
N LEU A 287 1.57 -17.33 7.76
CA LEU A 287 0.96 -16.24 6.98
C LEU A 287 -0.28 -15.68 7.70
N ALA A 288 -1.14 -16.55 8.24
CA ALA A 288 -2.32 -16.14 9.00
C ALA A 288 -1.93 -15.39 10.28
N ALA A 289 -0.95 -15.90 11.03
CA ALA A 289 -0.41 -15.24 12.21
C ALA A 289 0.10 -13.83 11.88
N LEU A 290 0.93 -13.71 10.84
CA LEU A 290 1.49 -12.42 10.42
C LEU A 290 0.40 -11.45 9.97
N ALA A 291 -0.58 -11.91 9.20
CA ALA A 291 -1.67 -11.05 8.75
C ALA A 291 -2.51 -10.49 9.91
N PHE A 292 -2.93 -11.34 10.85
CA PHE A 292 -3.65 -10.87 12.03
C PHE A 292 -2.77 -9.98 12.91
N TYR A 293 -1.47 -10.25 12.99
CA TYR A 293 -0.53 -9.41 13.73
C TYR A 293 -0.39 -8.01 13.13
N LEU A 294 -0.37 -7.88 11.80
CA LEU A 294 -0.37 -6.58 11.10
C LEU A 294 -1.66 -5.80 11.37
N LEU A 295 -2.82 -6.48 11.27
CA LEU A 295 -4.12 -5.85 11.56
C LEU A 295 -4.17 -5.33 13.01
N ILE A 296 -3.76 -6.16 13.98
CA ILE A 296 -3.72 -5.74 15.39
C ILE A 296 -2.65 -4.67 15.63
N GLY A 297 -1.50 -4.75 14.95
CA GLY A 297 -0.46 -3.74 15.02
C GLY A 297 -0.98 -2.34 14.68
N ALA A 298 -1.79 -2.21 13.62
CA ALA A 298 -2.42 -0.94 13.22
C ALA A 298 -3.58 -0.49 14.14
N GLU A 299 -4.08 -1.40 14.99
CA GLU A 299 -5.01 -1.09 16.08
C GLU A 299 -4.31 -0.77 17.40
N LEU A 300 -2.97 -0.84 17.46
CA LEU A 300 -2.20 -0.50 18.66
C LEU A 300 -1.27 0.68 18.41
N PHE A 301 -0.59 0.71 17.27
CA PHE A 301 0.44 1.67 16.99
C PHE A 301 0.24 2.30 15.62
N TYR A 302 0.80 3.49 15.45
CA TYR A 302 0.89 4.15 14.15
C TYR A 302 2.28 4.78 13.97
N VAL A 303 2.73 4.82 12.73
CA VAL A 303 3.92 5.59 12.33
C VAL A 303 3.51 7.06 12.24
N VAL A 304 4.24 7.91 12.95
CA VAL A 304 4.04 9.35 12.91
C VAL A 304 4.69 9.90 11.64
N ASP A 305 3.86 10.35 10.72
CA ASP A 305 4.24 11.02 9.49
C ASP A 305 3.65 12.46 9.45
N GLN A 306 3.71 13.11 8.29
CA GLN A 306 3.19 14.47 8.09
C GLN A 306 1.68 14.61 8.33
N PHE A 307 0.92 13.50 8.33
CA PHE A 307 -0.52 13.53 8.53
C PHE A 307 -0.85 13.49 10.03
N GLY A 308 -1.48 14.56 10.52
CA GLY A 308 -1.88 14.71 11.92
C GLY A 308 -3.40 14.59 12.15
N GLY A 309 -3.82 14.74 13.41
CA GLY A 309 -5.23 14.85 13.77
C GLY A 309 -6.05 13.63 13.37
N GLY A 310 -7.11 13.85 12.58
CA GLY A 310 -8.00 12.80 12.08
C GLY A 310 -7.34 11.84 11.07
N PHE A 311 -6.14 12.15 10.56
CA PHE A 311 -5.43 11.34 9.56
C PHE A 311 -4.23 10.58 10.14
N ARG A 312 -4.02 10.66 11.46
CA ARG A 312 -2.78 10.23 12.14
C ARG A 312 -2.32 8.80 11.83
N ARG A 313 -3.25 7.86 11.61
CA ARG A 313 -2.93 6.46 11.30
C ARG A 313 -3.22 6.05 9.86
N MET A 314 -3.60 7.00 9.00
CA MET A 314 -4.07 6.75 7.63
C MET A 314 -3.09 5.88 6.86
N ASN A 315 -1.80 6.27 6.81
CA ASN A 315 -0.78 5.50 6.11
C ASN A 315 -0.46 4.17 6.78
N THR A 316 -0.50 4.10 8.11
CA THR A 316 -0.27 2.84 8.83
C THR A 316 -1.34 1.80 8.44
N VAL A 317 -2.61 2.19 8.49
CA VAL A 317 -3.72 1.32 8.06
C VAL A 317 -3.58 0.99 6.58
N PHE A 318 -3.33 1.98 5.74
CA PHE A 318 -3.16 1.80 4.30
C PHE A 318 -2.13 0.72 3.96
N LYS A 319 -0.92 0.81 4.51
CA LYS A 319 0.17 -0.12 4.19
C LYS A 319 -0.04 -1.50 4.81
N THR A 320 -0.39 -1.55 6.09
CA THR A 320 -0.54 -2.84 6.81
C THR A 320 -1.77 -3.64 6.38
N TYR A 321 -2.91 -2.98 6.09
CA TYR A 321 -4.11 -3.67 5.64
C TYR A 321 -3.94 -4.22 4.23
N TYR A 322 -3.21 -3.53 3.35
CA TYR A 322 -2.92 -4.03 2.01
C TYR A 322 -2.08 -5.32 2.06
N GLN A 323 -1.07 -5.35 2.94
CA GLN A 323 -0.26 -6.55 3.19
C GLN A 323 -1.11 -7.68 3.81
N ALA A 324 -1.93 -7.38 4.81
CA ALA A 324 -2.81 -8.35 5.44
C ALA A 324 -3.82 -8.93 4.44
N TRP A 325 -4.34 -8.12 3.51
CA TRP A 325 -5.21 -8.55 2.42
C TRP A 325 -4.54 -9.61 1.55
N LEU A 326 -3.30 -9.36 1.10
CA LEU A 326 -2.53 -10.31 0.29
C LEU A 326 -2.30 -11.63 1.05
N LEU A 327 -1.83 -11.54 2.29
CA LEU A 327 -1.52 -12.71 3.11
C LEU A 327 -2.77 -13.55 3.38
N LEU A 328 -3.88 -12.91 3.80
CA LEU A 328 -5.13 -13.62 4.04
C LEU A 328 -5.77 -14.16 2.75
N GLY A 329 -5.51 -13.55 1.59
CA GLY A 329 -5.89 -14.09 0.29
C GLY A 329 -5.25 -15.45 0.01
N ILE A 330 -3.94 -15.57 0.24
CA ILE A 330 -3.19 -16.83 0.11
C ILE A 330 -3.70 -17.86 1.13
N VAL A 331 -3.85 -17.45 2.39
CA VAL A 331 -4.41 -18.30 3.47
C VAL A 331 -5.82 -18.77 3.13
N GLY A 332 -6.65 -17.90 2.58
CA GLY A 332 -8.03 -18.20 2.19
C GLY A 332 -8.08 -19.23 1.08
N ALA A 333 -7.25 -19.11 0.04
CA ALA A 333 -7.14 -20.07 -1.04
C ALA A 333 -6.73 -21.46 -0.54
N TYR A 334 -5.68 -21.53 0.30
CA TYR A 334 -5.27 -22.78 0.94
C TYR A 334 -6.34 -23.33 1.89
N GLY A 335 -7.00 -22.46 2.65
CA GLY A 335 -8.06 -22.80 3.58
C GLY A 335 -9.26 -23.44 2.91
N LEU A 336 -9.68 -22.92 1.75
CA LEU A 336 -10.73 -23.53 0.92
C LEU A 336 -10.34 -24.94 0.49
N TYR A 337 -9.13 -25.13 -0.05
CA TYR A 337 -8.62 -26.45 -0.42
C TYR A 337 -8.59 -27.40 0.77
N TYR A 338 -8.07 -26.96 1.92
CA TYR A 338 -7.96 -27.77 3.11
C TYR A 338 -9.32 -28.19 3.68
N ILE A 339 -10.24 -27.23 3.85
CA ILE A 339 -11.58 -27.51 4.37
C ILE A 339 -12.35 -28.45 3.42
N TRP A 340 -12.15 -28.32 2.12
CA TRP A 340 -12.75 -29.20 1.11
C TRP A 340 -12.18 -30.62 1.12
N SER A 341 -10.85 -30.74 1.10
CA SER A 341 -10.12 -32.02 1.00
C SER A 341 -10.23 -32.87 2.26
N VAL A 342 -10.38 -32.23 3.43
CA VAL A 342 -10.60 -32.94 4.69
C VAL A 342 -12.04 -33.49 4.73
N ARG A 343 -12.22 -34.70 4.21
CA ARG A 343 -13.43 -35.50 4.41
C ARG A 343 -13.69 -35.62 5.92
N SER A 344 -14.94 -35.40 6.33
CA SER A 344 -15.35 -35.64 7.71
C SER A 344 -15.24 -37.14 7.99
N SER A 345 -14.11 -37.59 8.52
CA SER A 345 -13.93 -38.93 9.09
C SER A 345 -14.67 -39.05 10.43
N VAL A 346 -15.90 -38.56 10.47
CA VAL A 346 -16.74 -38.62 11.65
C VAL A 346 -17.50 -39.93 11.57
N SER A 347 -16.89 -40.97 12.12
CA SER A 347 -17.59 -42.16 12.61
C SER A 347 -18.28 -41.76 13.92
N SER A 348 -19.42 -41.06 13.82
CA SER A 348 -20.21 -40.70 15.00
C SER A 348 -21.67 -41.08 14.80
N SER A 349 -22.40 -41.15 15.92
CA SER A 349 -23.86 -41.34 15.94
C SER A 349 -24.58 -40.51 14.87
N LEU A 350 -25.59 -41.13 14.25
CA LEU A 350 -26.31 -40.60 13.07
C LEU A 350 -26.80 -39.14 13.24
N LYS A 351 -27.08 -38.69 14.48
CA LYS A 351 -27.53 -37.32 14.78
C LYS A 351 -26.39 -36.29 14.72
N LEU A 352 -25.25 -36.54 15.34
CA LEU A 352 -24.11 -35.60 15.33
C LEU A 352 -23.52 -35.46 13.92
N ALA A 353 -23.45 -36.56 13.17
CA ALA A 353 -23.04 -36.55 11.77
C ALA A 353 -23.96 -35.67 10.89
N ARG A 354 -25.28 -35.64 11.20
CA ARG A 354 -26.25 -34.79 10.50
C ARG A 354 -26.03 -33.31 10.79
N TYR A 355 -25.87 -32.91 12.06
CA TYR A 355 -25.63 -31.50 12.42
C TYR A 355 -24.32 -30.97 11.83
N LEU A 356 -23.24 -31.76 11.87
CA LEU A 356 -21.97 -31.38 11.25
C LEU A 356 -22.07 -31.24 9.73
N ARG A 357 -22.90 -32.07 9.09
CA ARG A 357 -23.17 -31.97 7.64
C ARG A 357 -23.97 -30.72 7.30
N VAL A 358 -25.01 -30.40 8.09
CA VAL A 358 -25.79 -29.16 7.92
C VAL A 358 -24.88 -27.95 8.13
N GLY A 359 -24.11 -27.90 9.22
CA GLY A 359 -23.18 -26.81 9.49
C GLY A 359 -22.13 -26.62 8.38
N ARG A 360 -21.61 -27.72 7.79
CA ARG A 360 -20.73 -27.65 6.62
C ARG A 360 -21.42 -26.99 5.43
N TRP A 361 -22.63 -27.42 5.06
CA TRP A 361 -23.34 -26.85 3.92
C TRP A 361 -23.78 -25.41 4.16
N THR A 362 -24.16 -25.06 5.40
CA THR A 362 -24.42 -23.67 5.79
C THR A 362 -23.16 -22.82 5.65
N TRP A 363 -22.00 -23.30 6.10
CA TRP A 363 -20.73 -22.60 5.94
C TRP A 363 -20.33 -22.47 4.47
N VAL A 364 -20.48 -23.51 3.66
CA VAL A 364 -20.21 -23.47 2.21
C VAL A 364 -21.14 -22.46 1.54
N GLY A 365 -22.44 -22.50 1.83
CA GLY A 365 -23.42 -21.56 1.29
C GLY A 365 -23.12 -20.12 1.70
N ALA A 366 -22.79 -19.87 2.97
CA ALA A 366 -22.41 -18.55 3.47
C ALA A 366 -21.11 -18.05 2.82
N THR A 367 -20.11 -18.92 2.67
CA THR A 367 -18.83 -18.58 2.02
C THR A 367 -19.05 -18.27 0.55
N ALA A 368 -19.81 -19.09 -0.18
CA ALA A 368 -20.14 -18.87 -1.58
C ALA A 368 -20.93 -17.58 -1.77
N PHE A 369 -21.91 -17.32 -0.90
CA PHE A 369 -22.68 -16.08 -0.90
C PHE A 369 -21.79 -14.85 -0.64
N LEU A 370 -20.93 -14.90 0.38
CA LEU A 370 -20.02 -13.79 0.69
C LEU A 370 -19.06 -13.52 -0.46
N LEU A 371 -18.44 -14.57 -1.03
CA LEU A 371 -17.57 -14.42 -2.19
C LEU A 371 -18.32 -13.83 -3.39
N LEU A 372 -19.54 -14.31 -3.67
CA LEU A 372 -20.39 -13.78 -4.74
C LEU A 372 -20.72 -12.30 -4.52
N VAL A 373 -21.09 -11.90 -3.31
CA VAL A 373 -21.36 -10.50 -2.96
C VAL A 373 -20.08 -9.67 -3.02
N SER A 374 -18.92 -10.21 -2.69
CA SER A 374 -17.63 -9.51 -2.85
C SER A 374 -17.28 -9.20 -4.31
N PHE A 375 -17.85 -9.93 -5.29
CA PHE A 375 -17.71 -9.57 -6.71
C PHE A 375 -18.50 -8.31 -7.11
N TYR A 376 -19.36 -7.78 -6.24
CA TYR A 376 -20.07 -6.53 -6.47
C TYR A 376 -19.13 -5.38 -6.84
N TYR A 377 -18.06 -5.19 -6.05
CA TYR A 377 -17.09 -4.13 -6.30
C TYR A 377 -16.34 -4.29 -7.63
N PRO A 378 -15.61 -5.40 -7.90
CA PRO A 378 -14.85 -5.54 -9.14
C PRO A 378 -15.73 -5.39 -10.38
N VAL A 379 -16.93 -5.95 -10.38
CA VAL A 379 -17.85 -5.84 -11.52
C VAL A 379 -18.34 -4.41 -11.65
N GLY A 380 -18.88 -3.81 -10.58
CA GLY A 380 -19.44 -2.46 -10.64
C GLY A 380 -18.40 -1.42 -11.03
N ALA A 381 -17.21 -1.47 -10.42
CA ALA A 381 -16.16 -0.50 -10.66
C ALA A 381 -15.60 -0.61 -12.09
N VAL A 382 -15.47 -1.82 -12.64
CA VAL A 382 -15.06 -2.00 -14.04
C VAL A 382 -16.11 -1.44 -14.97
N LEU A 383 -17.39 -1.80 -14.79
CA LEU A 383 -18.47 -1.32 -15.66
C LEU A 383 -18.60 0.22 -15.64
N ASP A 384 -18.50 0.82 -14.45
CA ASP A 384 -18.49 2.28 -14.25
C ASP A 384 -17.31 2.94 -14.98
N ARG A 385 -16.11 2.37 -14.84
CA ARG A 385 -14.87 2.93 -15.42
C ARG A 385 -14.73 2.70 -16.92
N THR A 386 -15.38 1.68 -17.47
CA THR A 386 -15.51 1.48 -18.93
C THR A 386 -16.63 2.30 -19.56
N GLY A 387 -17.31 3.15 -18.79
CA GLY A 387 -18.40 3.99 -19.27
C GLY A 387 -19.67 3.24 -19.63
N LEU A 388 -19.82 1.96 -19.29
CA LEU A 388 -20.98 1.14 -19.67
C LEU A 388 -22.30 1.58 -19.00
N PHE A 389 -22.21 2.38 -17.95
CA PHE A 389 -23.36 3.02 -17.32
C PHE A 389 -23.67 4.41 -17.88
N GLN A 390 -22.82 4.95 -18.77
CA GLN A 390 -23.01 6.26 -19.38
C GLN A 390 -23.84 6.13 -20.66
N GLU A 391 -24.85 6.98 -20.81
CA GLU A 391 -25.69 6.97 -22.01
C GLU A 391 -24.86 7.30 -23.26
N GLY A 392 -24.99 6.47 -24.30
CA GLY A 392 -24.31 6.67 -25.58
C GLY A 392 -22.83 6.26 -25.61
N HIS A 393 -22.25 5.76 -24.51
CA HIS A 393 -20.89 5.25 -24.46
C HIS A 393 -20.88 3.72 -24.64
N THR A 394 -19.95 3.23 -25.46
CA THR A 394 -19.76 1.82 -25.78
C THR A 394 -18.36 1.36 -25.44
N LEU A 395 -18.08 0.07 -25.57
CA LEU A 395 -16.71 -0.43 -25.37
C LEU A 395 -15.74 0.03 -26.46
N ASP A 396 -16.24 0.35 -27.66
CA ASP A 396 -15.43 0.80 -28.80
C ASP A 396 -14.90 2.23 -28.59
N ASP A 397 -15.51 2.99 -27.68
CA ASP A 397 -15.06 4.33 -27.28
C ASP A 397 -13.86 4.29 -26.31
N ASN A 398 -13.55 3.12 -25.72
CA ASN A 398 -12.43 2.97 -24.80
C ASN A 398 -11.10 2.98 -25.56
N THR A 399 -10.12 3.70 -25.02
CA THR A 399 -8.78 3.82 -25.59
C THR A 399 -7.71 3.74 -24.51
N LEU A 400 -6.51 3.33 -24.90
CA LEU A 400 -5.30 3.39 -24.06
C LEU A 400 -4.61 4.76 -24.15
N ASP A 401 -5.06 5.65 -25.03
CA ASP A 401 -4.60 7.04 -25.06
C ASP A 401 -5.18 7.80 -23.85
N GLY A 402 -4.36 7.91 -22.80
CA GLY A 402 -4.71 8.62 -21.57
C GLY A 402 -4.98 10.13 -21.74
N LEU A 403 -4.73 10.70 -22.92
CA LEU A 403 -5.02 12.09 -23.25
C LEU A 403 -6.21 12.26 -24.19
N ALA A 404 -6.82 11.17 -24.67
CA ALA A 404 -7.95 11.24 -25.60
C ALA A 404 -9.14 12.06 -25.05
N PHE A 405 -9.31 12.07 -23.72
CA PHE A 405 -10.34 12.87 -23.06
C PHE A 405 -10.21 14.38 -23.30
N LEU A 406 -9.00 14.88 -23.63
CA LEU A 406 -8.77 16.28 -23.98
C LEU A 406 -9.45 16.66 -25.29
N ASN A 407 -9.56 15.73 -26.25
CA ASN A 407 -10.29 15.96 -27.49
C ASN A 407 -11.79 15.66 -27.36
N GLY A 408 -12.21 15.07 -26.24
CA GLY A 408 -13.60 14.73 -25.98
C GLY A 408 -14.44 15.94 -25.56
N PRO A 409 -15.78 15.81 -25.59
CA PRO A 409 -16.71 16.88 -25.22
C PRO A 409 -16.61 17.32 -23.75
N GLY A 410 -15.90 16.57 -22.90
CA GLY A 410 -15.71 16.88 -21.49
C GLY A 410 -14.75 18.04 -21.23
N GLU A 411 -13.51 17.96 -21.74
CA GLU A 411 -12.53 19.05 -21.59
C GLU A 411 -12.42 19.92 -22.84
N ASN A 412 -12.59 19.37 -24.03
CA ASN A 412 -12.52 20.09 -25.31
C ASN A 412 -11.31 21.04 -25.41
N ALA A 413 -10.12 20.50 -25.16
CA ALA A 413 -8.82 21.17 -25.18
C ALA A 413 -7.90 20.61 -26.28
N PRO A 414 -8.29 20.68 -27.58
CA PRO A 414 -7.50 20.12 -28.68
C PRO A 414 -6.13 20.78 -28.85
N GLY A 415 -5.99 22.07 -28.55
CA GLY A 415 -4.70 22.77 -28.55
C GLY A 415 -3.72 22.24 -27.51
N GLU A 416 -4.22 21.90 -26.31
CA GLU A 416 -3.41 21.29 -25.26
C GLU A 416 -2.99 19.87 -25.62
N TYR A 417 -3.90 19.08 -26.21
CA TYR A 417 -3.58 17.76 -26.72
C TYR A 417 -2.47 17.81 -27.77
N ALA A 418 -2.61 18.69 -28.77
CA ALA A 418 -1.61 18.87 -29.83
C ALA A 418 -0.27 19.38 -29.30
N ALA A 419 -0.29 20.32 -28.35
CA ALA A 419 0.90 20.85 -27.71
C ALA A 419 1.67 19.77 -26.91
N ILE A 420 0.94 18.92 -26.18
CA ILE A 420 1.55 17.78 -25.45
C ILE A 420 2.16 16.77 -26.43
N GLN A 421 1.46 16.44 -27.53
CA GLN A 421 2.00 15.54 -28.55
C GLN A 421 3.28 16.11 -29.18
N TRP A 422 3.26 17.38 -29.58
CA TRP A 422 4.42 18.06 -30.16
C TRP A 422 5.61 18.05 -29.19
N LEU A 423 5.41 18.46 -27.94
CA LEU A 423 6.47 18.45 -26.92
C LEU A 423 7.07 17.05 -26.71
N ARG A 424 6.22 16.01 -26.67
CA ARG A 424 6.65 14.63 -26.41
C ARG A 424 7.37 14.00 -27.60
N ASP A 425 6.85 14.20 -28.81
CA ASP A 425 7.21 13.40 -29.99
C ASP A 425 8.14 14.14 -30.96
N ASP A 426 8.05 15.47 -31.03
CA ASP A 426 8.70 16.28 -32.07
C ASP A 426 9.81 17.20 -31.55
N THR A 427 10.00 17.29 -30.22
CA THR A 427 10.97 18.22 -29.64
C THR A 427 12.13 17.52 -28.90
N PRO A 428 13.33 18.12 -28.87
CA PRO A 428 14.38 17.61 -28.01
C PRO A 428 14.06 17.89 -26.54
N TRP A 429 14.58 17.03 -25.66
CA TRP A 429 14.43 17.16 -24.22
C TRP A 429 14.85 18.55 -23.71
N GLY A 430 14.09 19.06 -22.75
CA GLY A 430 14.37 20.29 -22.03
C GLY A 430 13.38 20.49 -20.88
N ARG A 431 13.70 21.35 -19.93
CA ARG A 431 12.74 21.74 -18.89
C ARG A 431 11.67 22.65 -19.47
N ILE A 432 10.45 22.50 -18.98
CA ILE A 432 9.36 23.40 -19.30
C ILE A 432 9.03 24.30 -18.10
N THR A 433 8.34 25.39 -18.37
CA THR A 433 7.57 26.10 -17.35
C THR A 433 6.10 26.00 -17.72
N GLU A 434 5.27 25.60 -16.76
CA GLU A 434 3.80 25.60 -16.82
C GLU A 434 3.26 26.14 -15.49
N ALA A 435 1.96 26.39 -15.41
CA ALA A 435 1.39 26.96 -14.20
C ALA A 435 1.49 26.05 -12.98
N VAL A 436 1.72 26.65 -11.82
CA VAL A 436 1.78 25.96 -10.52
C VAL A 436 0.38 25.93 -9.91
N GLY A 437 -0.02 24.78 -9.36
CA GLY A 437 -1.30 24.64 -8.68
C GLY A 437 -1.35 23.46 -7.71
N GLY A 438 -2.49 23.33 -7.03
CA GLY A 438 -2.69 22.33 -5.99
C GLY A 438 -2.83 20.90 -6.53
N ASP A 439 -2.66 19.94 -5.63
CA ASP A 439 -2.80 18.51 -5.89
C ASP A 439 -4.18 18.12 -6.45
N TYR A 440 -4.25 17.06 -7.26
CA TYR A 440 -5.50 16.55 -7.86
C TYR A 440 -6.26 17.59 -8.70
N SER A 441 -5.53 18.52 -9.29
CA SER A 441 -6.06 19.56 -10.19
C SER A 441 -5.62 19.32 -11.63
N ARG A 442 -5.91 20.28 -12.53
CA ARG A 442 -5.45 20.24 -13.93
C ARG A 442 -4.01 20.77 -14.11
N PHE A 443 -3.41 21.32 -13.07
CA PHE A 443 -2.04 21.86 -13.11
C PHE A 443 -1.00 20.72 -13.16
N GLY A 444 0.17 20.95 -13.75
CA GLY A 444 1.20 19.92 -13.91
C GLY A 444 0.91 18.87 -14.99
N ARG A 445 -0.17 19.02 -15.76
CA ARG A 445 -0.59 18.04 -16.77
C ARG A 445 0.40 17.98 -17.93
N VAL A 446 1.00 19.10 -18.33
CA VAL A 446 1.87 19.13 -19.52
C VAL A 446 3.17 18.38 -19.23
N SER A 447 3.82 18.67 -18.10
CA SER A 447 5.04 17.97 -17.69
C SER A 447 4.81 16.47 -17.45
N SER A 448 3.74 16.12 -16.72
CA SER A 448 3.42 14.71 -16.45
C SER A 448 3.08 13.89 -17.70
N SER A 449 2.54 14.53 -18.74
CA SER A 449 2.16 13.85 -20.00
C SER A 449 3.29 13.77 -21.04
N THR A 450 4.31 14.64 -20.92
CA THR A 450 5.43 14.72 -21.88
C THR A 450 6.70 14.05 -21.37
N GLY A 451 6.85 13.88 -20.04
CA GLY A 451 8.11 13.47 -19.42
C GLY A 451 9.15 14.58 -19.34
N LEU A 452 8.78 15.81 -19.72
CA LEU A 452 9.62 17.00 -19.59
C LEU A 452 9.40 17.62 -18.20
N PRO A 453 10.46 17.79 -17.38
CA PRO A 453 10.31 18.31 -16.03
C PRO A 453 9.92 19.80 -16.03
N THR A 454 9.06 20.19 -15.09
CA THR A 454 8.70 21.60 -14.82
C THR A 454 9.41 22.15 -13.58
N VAL A 455 9.42 23.47 -13.41
CA VAL A 455 10.03 24.16 -12.25
C VAL A 455 9.40 23.72 -10.93
N LEU A 456 8.06 23.64 -10.89
CA LEU A 456 7.28 23.20 -9.75
C LEU A 456 5.92 22.66 -10.22
N GLY A 457 5.59 21.42 -9.84
CA GLY A 457 4.31 20.79 -10.11
C GLY A 457 3.34 20.94 -8.93
N TRP A 458 2.68 19.85 -8.56
CA TRP A 458 1.80 19.77 -7.39
C TRP A 458 2.59 19.95 -6.08
N ILE A 459 2.42 21.13 -5.46
CA ILE A 459 3.16 21.53 -4.26
C ILE A 459 2.92 20.54 -3.11
N GLY A 460 1.67 20.14 -2.89
CA GLY A 460 1.33 19.24 -1.80
C GLY A 460 1.95 17.86 -1.99
N HIS A 461 2.09 17.36 -3.22
CA HIS A 461 2.82 16.12 -3.51
C HIS A 461 4.31 16.29 -3.27
N GLU A 462 4.93 17.39 -3.73
CA GLU A 462 6.35 17.67 -3.48
C GLU A 462 6.68 17.73 -1.98
N GLN A 463 5.76 18.26 -1.15
CA GLN A 463 5.89 18.27 0.31
C GLN A 463 5.99 16.86 0.90
N GLN A 464 5.29 15.88 0.34
CA GLN A 464 5.26 14.52 0.89
C GLN A 464 6.57 13.75 0.73
N TRP A 465 7.44 14.21 -0.18
CA TRP A 465 8.72 13.56 -0.51
C TRP A 465 9.94 14.30 0.04
N ARG A 466 9.76 15.36 0.85
CA ARG A 466 10.86 16.24 1.29
C ARG A 466 10.72 16.66 2.74
N THR A 467 11.83 16.70 3.47
CA THR A 467 11.86 17.29 4.82
C THR A 467 11.89 18.83 4.82
N SER A 468 12.32 19.45 3.72
CA SER A 468 12.35 20.91 3.57
C SER A 468 11.50 21.38 2.40
N THR A 469 10.66 22.39 2.67
CA THR A 469 9.77 23.04 1.71
C THR A 469 10.19 24.48 1.40
N SER A 470 11.35 24.90 1.92
CA SER A 470 11.84 26.29 1.87
C SER A 470 11.96 26.87 0.45
N SER A 471 12.23 26.02 -0.54
CA SER A 471 12.35 26.43 -1.95
C SER A 471 11.01 26.55 -2.69
N PHE A 472 9.90 26.05 -2.12
CA PHE A 472 8.63 25.96 -2.84
C PHE A 472 8.04 27.35 -3.10
N GLN A 473 8.02 28.22 -2.08
CA GLN A 473 7.52 29.59 -2.26
C GLN A 473 8.38 30.36 -3.26
N THR A 474 9.69 30.18 -3.23
CA THR A 474 10.60 30.84 -4.19
C THR A 474 10.29 30.39 -5.61
N ARG A 475 10.17 29.08 -5.85
CA ARG A 475 9.85 28.55 -7.18
C ARG A 475 8.48 28.97 -7.67
N GLU A 476 7.47 28.99 -6.80
CA GLU A 476 6.12 29.48 -7.13
C GLU A 476 6.16 30.96 -7.55
N ASN A 477 6.83 31.80 -6.76
CA ASN A 477 7.01 33.22 -7.06
C ASN A 477 7.79 33.44 -8.37
N ASP A 478 8.82 32.63 -8.62
CA ASP A 478 9.62 32.71 -9.84
C ASP A 478 8.81 32.31 -11.08
N VAL A 479 7.99 31.25 -11.00
CA VAL A 479 7.06 30.89 -12.10
C VAL A 479 6.06 32.02 -12.33
N GLN A 480 5.48 32.59 -11.28
CA GLN A 480 4.60 33.74 -11.40
C GLN A 480 5.31 34.93 -12.09
N ALA A 481 6.55 35.22 -11.71
CA ALA A 481 7.33 36.32 -12.30
C ALA A 481 7.65 36.07 -13.78
N ILE A 482 7.97 34.82 -14.18
CA ILE A 482 8.17 34.44 -15.58
C ILE A 482 6.95 34.82 -16.44
N TYR A 483 5.73 34.54 -15.97
CA TYR A 483 4.52 34.85 -16.72
C TYR A 483 4.08 36.32 -16.60
N SER A 484 4.24 36.97 -15.45
CA SER A 484 3.61 38.27 -15.19
C SER A 484 4.53 39.49 -15.31
N SER A 485 5.86 39.31 -15.28
CA SER A 485 6.81 40.44 -15.29
C SER A 485 6.92 41.10 -16.67
N ALA A 486 6.99 42.43 -16.68
CA ALA A 486 7.28 43.21 -17.88
C ALA A 486 8.79 43.39 -18.12
N ASP A 487 9.65 43.03 -17.17
CA ASP A 487 11.11 43.15 -17.30
C ASP A 487 11.69 41.92 -18.02
N ALA A 488 12.07 42.14 -19.28
CA ALA A 488 12.68 41.11 -20.13
C ALA A 488 13.95 40.50 -19.52
N ASN A 489 14.74 41.27 -18.76
CA ASN A 489 15.98 40.75 -18.14
C ASN A 489 15.67 39.85 -16.95
N GLU A 490 14.63 40.19 -16.18
CA GLU A 490 14.17 39.35 -15.07
C GLU A 490 13.66 38.00 -15.58
N VAL A 491 12.78 38.01 -16.59
CA VAL A 491 12.22 36.79 -17.19
C VAL A 491 13.35 35.93 -17.78
N ARG A 492 14.27 36.53 -18.55
CA ARG A 492 15.41 35.81 -19.11
C ARG A 492 16.28 35.15 -18.02
N ARG A 493 16.63 35.90 -16.98
CA ARG A 493 17.46 35.41 -15.87
C ARG A 493 16.80 34.23 -15.16
N LEU A 494 15.48 34.29 -14.94
CA LEU A 494 14.74 33.19 -14.30
C LEU A 494 14.72 31.95 -15.19
N LEU A 495 14.39 32.10 -16.47
CA LEU A 495 14.40 30.99 -17.43
C LEU A 495 15.78 30.33 -17.54
N GLU A 496 16.86 31.12 -17.61
CA GLU A 496 18.24 30.62 -17.61
C GLU A 496 18.60 29.92 -16.28
N SER A 497 18.17 30.46 -15.13
CA SER A 497 18.48 29.87 -13.81
C SER A 497 17.87 28.49 -13.59
N TYR A 498 16.70 28.25 -14.18
CA TYR A 498 16.01 26.96 -14.14
C TYR A 498 16.35 26.08 -15.33
N ASP A 499 17.21 26.53 -16.26
CA ASP A 499 17.53 25.82 -17.51
C ASP A 499 16.26 25.47 -18.32
N VAL A 500 15.31 26.42 -18.36
CA VAL A 500 14.04 26.25 -19.06
C VAL A 500 14.30 26.37 -20.55
N ARG A 501 13.81 25.39 -21.30
CA ARG A 501 13.82 25.39 -22.76
C ARG A 501 12.50 25.87 -23.35
N TYR A 502 11.38 25.45 -22.76
CA TYR A 502 10.05 25.77 -23.27
C TYR A 502 9.19 26.48 -22.22
N VAL A 503 8.49 27.54 -22.61
CA VAL A 503 7.48 28.18 -21.78
C VAL A 503 6.12 27.87 -22.39
N TYR A 504 5.32 27.07 -21.70
CA TYR A 504 3.97 26.71 -22.12
C TYR A 504 3.00 27.83 -21.72
N LEU A 505 2.11 28.25 -22.62
CA LEU A 505 1.08 29.25 -22.34
C LEU A 505 -0.27 28.74 -22.86
N GLY A 506 -1.06 28.14 -21.97
CA GLY A 506 -2.44 27.73 -22.22
C GLY A 506 -3.44 28.49 -21.35
N SER A 507 -4.66 27.97 -21.25
CA SER A 507 -5.74 28.59 -20.46
C SER A 507 -5.37 28.73 -18.97
N ARG A 508 -4.74 27.70 -18.38
CA ARG A 508 -4.35 27.72 -16.96
C ARG A 508 -3.36 28.82 -16.63
N GLU A 509 -2.34 28.98 -17.45
CA GLU A 509 -1.33 30.03 -17.29
C GLU A 509 -1.95 31.40 -17.45
N ARG A 510 -2.80 31.59 -18.48
CA ARG A 510 -3.52 32.85 -18.72
C ARG A 510 -4.43 33.23 -17.56
N ASP A 511 -5.24 32.29 -17.08
CA ASP A 511 -6.19 32.52 -15.99
C ASP A 511 -5.47 32.80 -14.66
N THR A 512 -4.28 32.22 -14.46
CA THR A 512 -3.55 32.34 -13.19
C THR A 512 -2.63 33.56 -13.15
N TYR A 513 -1.91 33.84 -14.23
CA TYR A 513 -0.82 34.83 -14.24
C TYR A 513 -0.90 35.87 -15.37
N GLY A 514 -1.72 35.64 -16.40
CA GLY A 514 -1.54 36.29 -17.69
C GLY A 514 -0.47 35.56 -18.52
N GLY A 515 0.46 36.30 -19.14
CA GLY A 515 1.54 35.69 -19.96
C GLY A 515 1.60 36.17 -21.41
N GLU A 516 0.68 37.01 -21.86
CA GLU A 516 0.71 37.59 -23.22
C GLU A 516 1.96 38.45 -23.47
N ASN A 517 2.54 39.02 -22.40
CA ASN A 517 3.81 39.74 -22.42
C ASN A 517 4.97 38.89 -22.94
N LEU A 518 4.91 37.55 -22.83
CA LEU A 518 5.96 36.65 -23.33
C LEU A 518 6.20 36.82 -24.84
N ALA A 519 5.16 37.14 -25.62
CA ALA A 519 5.26 37.38 -27.05
C ALA A 519 6.14 38.60 -27.40
N ASN A 520 6.33 39.53 -26.45
CA ASN A 520 7.17 40.71 -26.64
C ASN A 520 8.67 40.42 -26.46
N PHE A 521 9.05 39.28 -25.86
CA PHE A 521 10.43 38.95 -25.52
C PHE A 521 11.18 38.22 -26.66
N THR A 522 11.02 38.71 -27.89
CA THR A 522 11.59 38.13 -29.12
C THR A 522 13.12 38.06 -29.16
N GLY A 523 13.81 38.78 -28.26
CA GLY A 523 15.27 38.75 -28.14
C GLY A 523 15.83 37.44 -27.59
N PHE A 524 15.02 36.63 -26.91
CA PHE A 524 15.44 35.33 -26.36
C PHE A 524 14.34 34.26 -26.36
N LEU A 525 13.09 34.60 -26.69
CA LEU A 525 12.02 33.63 -26.92
C LEU A 525 11.59 33.66 -28.39
N ARG A 526 11.34 32.48 -28.97
CA ARG A 526 10.64 32.33 -30.25
C ARG A 526 9.39 31.48 -30.08
N THR A 527 8.33 31.77 -30.82
CA THR A 527 7.18 30.86 -30.90
C THR A 527 7.58 29.59 -31.65
N ALA A 528 7.52 28.44 -30.99
CA ALA A 528 7.87 27.15 -31.58
C ALA A 528 6.62 26.32 -31.93
N PHE A 529 5.51 26.56 -31.23
CA PHE A 529 4.22 25.93 -31.48
C PHE A 529 3.09 26.93 -31.16
N GLU A 530 2.04 26.94 -31.98
CA GLU A 530 0.82 27.69 -31.73
C GLU A 530 -0.37 26.98 -32.36
N GLN A 531 -1.35 26.61 -31.54
CA GLN A 531 -2.59 25.99 -32.00
C GLN A 531 -3.71 26.15 -30.97
N ASP A 532 -4.92 26.49 -31.44
CA ASP A 532 -6.17 26.49 -30.65
C ASP A 532 -6.04 27.19 -29.27
N GLY A 533 -5.35 28.34 -29.24
CA GLY A 533 -5.16 29.17 -28.04
C GLY A 533 -4.00 28.78 -27.13
N VAL A 534 -3.27 27.70 -27.46
CA VAL A 534 -2.04 27.29 -26.79
C VAL A 534 -0.82 27.78 -27.58
N ILE A 535 0.14 28.39 -26.89
CA ILE A 535 1.41 28.83 -27.44
C ILE A 535 2.54 28.17 -26.64
N ILE A 536 3.58 27.70 -27.32
CA ILE A 536 4.83 27.30 -26.69
C ILE A 536 5.95 28.19 -27.22
N PHE A 537 6.61 28.89 -26.29
CA PHE A 537 7.82 29.64 -26.57
C PHE A 537 9.05 28.77 -26.31
N GLU A 538 10.04 28.79 -27.21
CA GLU A 538 11.33 28.16 -27.02
C GLU A 538 12.42 29.22 -26.76
N MET A 539 13.26 28.96 -25.77
CA MET A 539 14.44 29.76 -25.46
C MET A 539 15.49 29.63 -26.57
N LEU A 540 15.91 30.76 -27.13
CA LEU A 540 16.98 30.82 -28.12
C LEU A 540 18.32 30.45 -27.45
N GLN A 541 18.94 29.36 -27.89
CA GLN A 541 20.27 29.00 -27.42
C GLN A 541 21.30 30.03 -27.95
N PRO A 542 22.36 30.35 -27.19
CA PRO A 542 23.37 31.33 -27.60
C PRO A 542 23.93 31.10 -29.01
N ASN A 543 23.95 29.85 -29.49
CA ASN A 543 24.50 29.46 -30.79
C ASN A 543 23.49 29.52 -31.96
N ASP A 544 22.19 29.69 -31.73
CA ASP A 544 21.19 29.74 -32.81
C ASP A 544 21.10 31.14 -33.46
N SER A 545 21.72 32.14 -32.85
CA SER A 545 21.80 33.51 -33.37
C SER A 545 22.74 33.68 -34.58
N ALA A 546 23.44 32.63 -35.01
CA ALA A 546 24.34 32.64 -36.17
C ALA A 546 23.77 32.00 -37.45
N GLY A 547 22.49 31.60 -37.45
CA GLY A 547 21.85 30.84 -38.54
C GLY A 547 21.09 31.66 -39.57
N GLY A 548 21.59 32.83 -39.98
CA GLY A 548 21.02 33.66 -41.04
C GLY A 548 21.96 33.80 -42.23
N ARG A 549 21.75 32.96 -43.26
CA ARG A 549 22.43 32.83 -44.57
C ARG A 549 23.43 31.67 -44.68
N LYS A 550 22.97 30.61 -45.34
CA LYS A 550 23.74 29.99 -46.43
C LYS A 550 22.98 30.20 -47.72
#